data_AF-H1BEW6-F1
#
_entry.id   AF-H1BEW6-F1
#
_cell.length_a   1.000
_cell.length_b   1.000
_cell.length_c   1.000
_cell.angle_alpha   90.00
_cell.angle_beta   90.00
_cell.angle_gamma   90.00
#
_symmetry.space_group_name_H-M   'P 1'
#
loop_
_entity.id
_entity.type
_entity.pdbx_description
1 polymer ?
#
loop_
_entity_poly.entity_id
_entity_poly.type
_entity_poly.pdbx_seq_one_letter_code
_entity_poly.pdbx_strand_id
1 'polypeptide(L)'
;MNLRYQICACLYQGTACEVFLVRDIVTSQLYALKRIVRHHAKFSDAYLRAVYQREACMLGWLQHERIPHLISAFEEEQYRCILMEYIPGVSLSRIQGCSSEQKRLQWCLQLGELLQYLHEQQIVHLDIKPSNLQYWKGNVYLLDFATSRFLQEQDVAAAVSPRLFSQRGWYAEL
;
A
#
# COMPACT_ATOMS: atom_id res chain seq x y z
N MET A 1 13.98 0.70 13.86
CA MET A 1 13.20 -0.53 14.04
C MET A 1 12.44 -0.46 15.34
N ASN A 2 11.16 -0.11 15.24
CA ASN A 2 10.19 -0.34 16.30
C ASN A 2 10.22 -1.84 16.69
N LEU A 3 10.60 -2.16 17.94
CA LEU A 3 10.83 -3.53 18.43
C LEU A 3 9.60 -4.45 18.30
N ARG A 4 8.42 -3.89 17.99
CA ARG A 4 7.16 -4.62 17.85
C ARG A 4 7.04 -5.47 16.58
N TYR A 5 7.70 -5.12 15.48
CA TYR A 5 7.50 -5.81 14.20
C TYR A 5 8.75 -6.57 13.75
N GLN A 6 8.64 -7.89 13.67
CA GLN A 6 9.72 -8.77 13.21
C GLN A 6 9.59 -9.01 11.69
N ILE A 7 10.66 -8.74 10.93
CA ILE A 7 10.72 -9.05 9.50
C ILE A 7 10.75 -10.57 9.31
N CYS A 8 9.82 -11.09 8.51
CA CYS A 8 9.70 -12.51 8.17
C CYS A 8 10.24 -12.81 6.76
N ALA A 9 9.97 -11.93 5.79
CA ALA A 9 10.41 -12.11 4.41
C ALA A 9 10.44 -10.77 3.65
N CYS A 10 11.30 -10.68 2.62
CA CYS A 10 11.22 -9.63 1.62
C CYS A 10 10.19 -10.02 0.54
N LEU A 11 9.16 -9.20 0.37
CA LEU A 11 8.11 -9.40 -0.64
C LEU A 11 8.44 -8.66 -1.95
N TYR A 12 9.05 -7.49 -1.83
CA TYR A 12 9.45 -6.66 -2.97
C TYR A 12 10.68 -5.82 -2.62
N GLN A 13 11.58 -5.66 -3.59
CA GLN A 13 12.71 -4.77 -3.51
C GLN A 13 12.80 -3.95 -4.79
N GLY A 14 12.78 -2.63 -4.65
CA GLY A 14 12.88 -1.66 -5.73
C GLY A 14 13.91 -0.58 -5.41
N THR A 15 14.03 0.39 -6.33
CA THR A 15 15.09 1.41 -6.28
C THR A 15 15.04 2.30 -5.04
N ALA A 16 13.85 2.73 -4.62
CA ALA A 16 13.67 3.64 -3.49
C ALA A 16 12.69 3.09 -2.43
N CYS A 17 12.19 1.87 -2.66
CA CYS A 17 11.14 1.29 -1.85
C CYS A 17 11.34 -0.23 -1.72
N GLU A 18 11.05 -0.75 -0.54
CA GLU A 18 11.05 -2.17 -0.23
C GLU A 18 9.76 -2.53 0.51
N VAL A 19 9.27 -3.76 0.34
CA VAL A 19 8.10 -4.27 1.05
C VAL A 19 8.48 -5.56 1.75
N PHE A 20 8.22 -5.63 3.05
CA PHE A 20 8.49 -6.79 3.89
C PHE A 20 7.19 -7.37 4.43
N LEU A 21 7.13 -8.69 4.51
CA LEU A 21 6.21 -9.38 5.40
C LEU A 21 6.77 -9.23 6.81
N VAL A 22 5.97 -8.69 7.71
CA VAL A 22 6.34 -8.54 9.12
C VAL A 22 5.30 -9.21 10.01
N ARG A 23 5.75 -9.66 11.18
CA ARG A 23 4.90 -10.21 12.24
C ARG A 23 4.92 -9.25 13.41
N ASP A 24 3.74 -8.84 13.88
CA ASP A 24 3.62 -8.20 15.19
C ASP A 24 3.92 -9.23 16.28
N ILE A 25 4.95 -9.01 17.07
CA ILE A 25 5.39 -9.97 18.09
C ILE A 25 4.40 -10.11 19.26
N VAL A 26 3.50 -9.15 19.43
CA VAL A 26 2.50 -9.16 20.50
C VAL A 26 1.27 -9.96 20.06
N THR A 27 0.75 -9.68 18.87
CA THR A 27 -0.48 -10.29 18.36
C THR A 27 -0.25 -11.52 17.47
N SER A 28 1.00 -11.78 17.09
CA SER A 28 1.40 -12.76 16.07
C SER A 28 0.79 -12.54 14.68
N GLN A 29 0.08 -11.43 14.47
CA GLN A 29 -0.57 -11.07 13.21
C GLN A 29 0.48 -10.67 12.16
N LEU A 30 0.21 -11.02 10.89
CA LEU A 30 1.06 -10.66 9.76
C LEU A 30 0.59 -9.38 9.09
N TYR A 31 1.55 -8.55 8.68
CA TYR A 31 1.34 -7.28 7.99
C TYR A 31 2.36 -7.09 6.86
N ALA A 32 2.05 -6.18 5.93
CA ALA A 32 3.00 -5.70 4.95
C ALA A 32 3.58 -4.36 5.42
N LEU A 33 4.91 -4.28 5.49
CA LEU A 33 5.65 -3.06 5.81
C LEU A 33 6.34 -2.54 4.56
N LYS A 34 5.81 -1.46 3.98
CA LYS A 34 6.46 -0.72 2.89
C LYS A 34 7.40 0.32 3.49
N ARG A 35 8.68 0.28 3.11
CA ARG A 35 9.71 1.25 3.52
C ARG A 35 10.17 2.04 2.31
N ILE A 36 10.06 3.35 2.40
CA ILE A 36 10.55 4.31 1.40
C ILE A 36 11.76 5.02 1.98
N VAL A 37 12.90 5.02 1.29
CA VAL A 37 14.12 5.69 1.77
C VAL A 37 13.89 7.20 1.90
N ARG A 38 14.50 7.84 2.91
CA ARG A 38 14.44 9.31 3.07
C ARG A 38 15.45 10.02 2.17
N HIS A 39 16.62 9.42 2.00
CA HIS A 39 17.70 9.95 1.17
C HIS A 39 18.01 8.99 0.03
N HIS A 40 17.95 9.48 -1.20
CA HIS A 40 18.24 8.70 -2.40
C HIS A 40 19.02 9.56 -3.40
N ALA A 41 19.99 8.96 -4.10
CA ALA A 41 20.86 9.72 -5.01
C ALA A 41 20.12 10.32 -6.22
N LYS A 42 19.04 9.66 -6.67
CA LYS A 42 18.27 10.08 -7.87
C LYS A 42 16.98 10.84 -7.57
N PHE A 43 16.46 10.76 -6.35
CA PHE A 43 15.14 11.30 -6.01
C PHE A 43 15.26 12.24 -4.81
N SER A 44 14.63 13.40 -4.87
CA SER A 44 14.63 14.36 -3.76
C SER A 44 13.80 13.85 -2.58
N ASP A 45 14.16 14.26 -1.36
CA ASP A 45 13.38 13.94 -0.15
C ASP A 45 11.93 14.43 -0.28
N ALA A 46 11.72 15.62 -0.86
CA ALA A 46 10.39 16.18 -1.05
C ALA A 46 9.51 15.30 -1.96
N TYR A 47 10.08 14.75 -3.04
CA TYR A 47 9.37 13.82 -3.92
C TYR A 47 9.00 12.53 -3.19
N LEU A 48 9.95 11.91 -2.49
CA LEU A 48 9.71 10.65 -1.77
C LEU A 48 8.74 10.84 -0.60
N ARG A 49 8.76 11.99 0.06
CA ARG A 49 7.78 12.38 1.07
C ARG A 49 6.37 12.50 0.47
N ALA A 50 6.24 13.13 -0.69
CA ALA A 50 4.94 13.25 -1.37
C ALA A 50 4.39 11.87 -1.80
N VAL A 51 5.26 10.94 -2.21
CA VAL A 51 4.87 9.55 -2.50
C VAL A 51 4.34 8.86 -1.24
N TYR A 52 5.10 8.93 -0.14
CA TYR A 52 4.71 8.34 1.14
C TYR A 52 3.37 8.90 1.66
N GLN A 53 3.23 10.24 1.70
CA GLN A 53 2.03 10.88 2.22
C GLN A 53 0.80 10.50 1.41
N ARG A 54 0.92 10.51 0.08
CA ARG A 54 -0.18 10.16 -0.80
C ARG A 54 -0.63 8.72 -0.61
N GLU A 55 0.29 7.77 -0.58
CA GLU A 55 -0.08 6.36 -0.41
C GLU A 55 -0.74 6.12 0.95
N ALA A 56 -0.20 6.71 2.03
CA ALA A 56 -0.81 6.64 3.35
C ALA A 56 -2.21 7.28 3.38
N CYS A 57 -2.39 8.46 2.77
CA CYS A 57 -3.71 9.10 2.70
C CYS A 57 -4.71 8.27 1.90
N MET A 58 -4.30 7.69 0.76
CA MET A 58 -5.17 6.85 -0.06
C MET A 58 -5.62 5.62 0.71
N LEU A 59 -4.68 4.87 1.31
CA LEU A 59 -5.02 3.68 2.10
C LEU A 59 -5.80 4.01 3.39
N GLY A 60 -5.65 5.23 3.92
CA GLY A 60 -6.45 5.71 5.06
C GLY A 60 -7.86 6.17 4.68
N TRP A 61 -8.08 6.60 3.44
CA TRP A 61 -9.38 7.02 2.92
C TRP A 61 -10.22 5.85 2.41
N LEU A 62 -9.58 4.94 1.68
CA LEU A 62 -10.24 3.84 0.98
C LEU A 62 -10.70 2.76 1.96
N GLN A 63 -11.94 2.31 1.77
CA GLN A 63 -12.57 1.23 2.52
C GLN A 63 -13.19 0.25 1.54
N HIS A 64 -12.45 -0.79 1.19
CA HIS A 64 -12.88 -1.79 0.22
C HIS A 64 -12.22 -3.15 0.51
N GLU A 65 -12.98 -4.24 0.48
CA GLU A 65 -12.52 -5.60 0.80
C GLU A 65 -11.33 -6.12 -0.05
N ARG A 66 -11.10 -5.50 -1.21
CA ARG A 66 -10.04 -5.84 -2.17
C ARG A 66 -8.90 -4.80 -2.24
N ILE A 67 -8.82 -3.92 -1.24
CA ILE A 67 -7.75 -2.94 -1.04
C ILE A 67 -7.19 -3.13 0.38
N PRO A 68 -5.86 -3.17 0.58
CA PRO A 68 -5.28 -3.31 1.91
C PRO A 68 -5.70 -2.15 2.84
N HIS A 69 -6.06 -2.46 4.07
CA HIS A 69 -6.29 -1.42 5.07
C HIS A 69 -4.98 -0.86 5.60
N LEU A 70 -4.91 0.47 5.74
CA LEU A 70 -3.82 1.11 6.47
C LEU A 70 -3.90 0.75 7.96
N ILE A 71 -2.80 0.25 8.52
CA ILE A 71 -2.67 0.00 9.97
C ILE A 71 -2.00 1.20 10.64
N SER A 72 -0.91 1.71 10.06
CA SER A 72 -0.18 2.87 10.57
C SER A 72 0.76 3.43 9.52
N ALA A 73 1.02 4.74 9.56
CA ALA A 73 2.10 5.38 8.82
C ALA A 73 3.03 6.11 9.81
N PHE A 74 4.33 5.89 9.70
CA PHE A 74 5.33 6.48 10.61
C PHE A 74 6.68 6.71 9.92
N GLU A 75 7.52 7.57 10.49
CA GLU A 75 8.90 7.77 10.03
C GLU A 75 9.89 7.12 11.01
N GLU A 76 10.91 6.45 10.47
CA GLU A 76 12.13 6.07 11.17
C GLU A 76 13.30 6.93 10.66
N GLU A 77 14.50 6.78 11.26
CA GLU A 77 15.67 7.59 10.93
C GLU A 77 15.99 7.63 9.42
N GLN A 78 15.96 6.46 8.76
CA GLN A 78 16.33 6.32 7.35
C GLN A 78 15.15 6.08 6.40
N TYR A 79 13.96 5.80 6.94
CA TYR A 79 12.82 5.33 6.14
C TYR A 79 11.52 6.02 6.54
N ARG A 80 10.61 6.15 5.57
CA ARG A 80 9.18 6.38 5.81
C ARG A 80 8.45 5.06 5.62
N CYS A 81 7.63 4.70 6.60
CA CYS A 81 7.09 3.37 6.76
C CYS A 81 5.57 3.39 6.69
N ILE A 82 5.00 2.55 5.82
CA ILE A 82 3.56 2.30 5.74
C ILE A 82 3.35 0.85 6.15
N LEU A 83 2.68 0.66 7.27
CA LEU A 83 2.23 -0.64 7.75
C LEU A 83 0.77 -0.83 7.31
N MET A 84 0.51 -1.88 6.56
CA MET A 84 -0.80 -2.18 5.99
C MET A 84 -1.14 -3.65 6.14
N GLU A 85 -2.40 -3.99 5.93
CA GLU A 85 -2.87 -5.36 5.85
C GLU A 85 -2.02 -6.17 4.87
N TYR A 86 -1.58 -7.36 5.28
CA TYR A 86 -0.92 -8.29 4.37
C TYR A 86 -1.97 -9.07 3.58
N ILE A 87 -1.94 -8.91 2.25
CA ILE A 87 -2.75 -9.71 1.33
C ILE A 87 -1.93 -10.91 0.85
N PRO A 88 -2.31 -12.16 1.20
CA PRO A 88 -1.61 -13.34 0.71
C PRO A 88 -1.84 -13.56 -0.79
N GLY A 89 -1.18 -14.56 -1.36
CA GLY A 89 -1.45 -15.03 -2.72
C GLY A 89 -0.34 -14.74 -3.71
N VAL A 90 -0.66 -14.61 -4.99
CA VAL A 90 0.34 -14.51 -6.06
C VAL A 90 0.08 -13.28 -6.93
N SER A 91 1.14 -12.51 -7.22
CA SER A 91 1.08 -11.40 -8.17
C SER A 91 0.56 -11.85 -9.54
N LEU A 92 -0.38 -11.10 -10.11
CA LEU A 92 -0.89 -11.39 -11.46
C LEU A 92 0.21 -11.34 -12.51
N SER A 93 1.24 -10.53 -12.33
CA SER A 93 2.40 -10.49 -13.24
C SER A 93 3.10 -11.85 -13.42
N ARG A 94 3.00 -12.74 -12.42
CA ARG A 94 3.61 -14.08 -12.46
C ARG A 94 2.71 -15.13 -13.10
N ILE A 95 1.40 -14.98 -13.01
CA ILE A 95 0.43 -16.02 -13.41
C ILE A 95 -0.37 -15.67 -14.68
N GLN A 96 -0.34 -14.42 -15.12
CA GLN A 96 -1.11 -13.97 -16.28
C GLN A 96 -0.77 -14.68 -17.60
N GLY A 97 0.48 -15.12 -17.78
CA GLY A 97 0.91 -15.82 -19.00
C GLY A 97 0.43 -17.26 -19.09
N CYS A 98 0.15 -17.90 -17.95
CA CYS A 98 -0.23 -19.31 -17.88
C CYS A 98 -1.72 -19.51 -17.55
N SER A 99 -2.48 -18.43 -17.38
CA SER A 99 -3.90 -18.48 -17.04
C SER A 99 -4.78 -18.47 -18.28
N SER A 100 -5.91 -19.17 -18.21
CA SER A 100 -6.87 -19.20 -19.32
C SER A 100 -7.45 -17.81 -19.60
N GLU A 101 -7.92 -17.61 -20.83
CA GLU A 101 -8.61 -16.38 -21.22
C GLU A 101 -9.81 -16.09 -20.31
N GLN A 102 -10.64 -17.11 -20.04
CA GLN A 102 -11.77 -17.00 -19.13
C GLN A 102 -11.34 -16.52 -17.74
N LYS A 103 -10.21 -17.00 -17.22
CA LYS A 103 -9.69 -16.56 -15.92
C LYS A 103 -9.24 -15.10 -15.94
N ARG A 104 -8.57 -14.67 -17.01
CA ARG A 104 -8.16 -13.28 -17.19
C ARG A 104 -9.36 -12.34 -17.34
N LEU A 105 -10.41 -12.76 -18.04
CA LEU A 105 -11.67 -12.00 -18.11
C LEU A 105 -12.29 -11.82 -16.73
N GLN A 106 -12.31 -12.86 -15.88
CA GLN A 106 -12.77 -12.73 -14.49
C GLN A 106 -11.95 -11.70 -13.69
N TRP A 107 -10.63 -11.68 -13.87
CA TRP A 107 -9.78 -10.66 -13.22
C TRP A 107 -10.10 -9.25 -13.71
N CYS A 108 -10.32 -9.07 -15.01
CA CYS A 108 -10.69 -7.77 -15.58
C CYS A 108 -12.04 -7.27 -15.04
N LEU A 109 -13.03 -8.15 -14.86
CA LEU A 109 -14.32 -7.79 -14.27
C LEU A 109 -14.16 -7.30 -12.82
N GLN A 110 -13.45 -8.05 -11.98
CA GLN A 110 -13.19 -7.63 -10.59
C GLN A 110 -12.38 -6.34 -10.49
N LEU A 111 -11.43 -6.14 -11.42
CA LEU A 111 -10.69 -4.89 -11.53
C LEU A 111 -11.60 -3.73 -11.96
N GLY A 112 -12.54 -3.97 -12.87
CA GLY A 112 -13.55 -3.00 -13.28
C GLY A 112 -14.40 -2.51 -12.10
N GLU A 113 -14.85 -3.44 -11.25
CA GLU A 113 -15.58 -3.10 -10.01
C GLU A 113 -14.72 -2.27 -9.04
N LEU A 114 -13.45 -2.63 -8.85
CA LEU A 114 -12.51 -1.86 -8.04
C LEU A 114 -12.30 -0.45 -8.58
N LEU A 115 -12.14 -0.30 -9.90
CA LEU A 115 -11.98 0.99 -10.54
C LEU A 115 -13.24 1.84 -10.46
N GLN A 116 -14.42 1.22 -10.60
CA GLN A 116 -15.69 1.91 -10.39
C GLN A 116 -15.75 2.50 -8.98
N TYR A 117 -15.44 1.72 -7.96
CA TYR A 117 -15.39 2.20 -6.58
C TYR A 117 -14.42 3.40 -6.43
N LEU A 118 -13.20 3.31 -6.97
CA LEU A 118 -12.24 4.42 -6.91
C LEU A 118 -12.78 5.69 -7.58
N HIS A 119 -13.39 5.54 -8.76
CA HIS A 119 -13.94 6.68 -9.51
C HIS A 119 -15.16 7.31 -8.81
N GLU A 120 -16.00 6.53 -8.14
CA GLU A 120 -17.08 7.04 -7.29
C GLU A 120 -16.54 7.88 -6.12
N GLN A 121 -15.35 7.52 -5.61
CA GLN A 121 -14.60 8.30 -4.61
C GLN A 121 -13.78 9.46 -5.22
N GLN A 122 -13.97 9.80 -6.49
CA GLN A 122 -13.19 10.83 -7.20
C GLN A 122 -11.68 10.56 -7.20
N ILE A 123 -11.26 9.29 -7.19
CA ILE A 123 -9.85 8.89 -7.19
C ILE A 123 -9.50 8.19 -8.50
N VAL A 124 -8.39 8.59 -9.12
CA VAL A 124 -7.76 7.87 -10.24
C VAL A 124 -6.48 7.19 -9.78
N HIS A 125 -6.29 5.91 -10.14
CA HIS A 125 -5.16 5.12 -9.66
C HIS A 125 -3.84 5.44 -10.38
N LEU A 126 -3.89 5.62 -11.70
CA LEU A 126 -2.78 5.98 -12.61
C LEU A 126 -1.66 4.95 -12.81
N ASP A 127 -1.59 3.87 -12.03
CA ASP A 127 -0.59 2.80 -12.22
C ASP A 127 -1.21 1.39 -12.16
N ILE A 128 -2.28 1.17 -12.93
CA ILE A 128 -2.90 -0.15 -13.03
C ILE A 128 -2.05 -1.06 -13.92
N LYS A 129 -1.46 -2.08 -13.31
CA LYS A 129 -0.64 -3.09 -13.98
C LYS A 129 -0.61 -4.41 -13.20
N PRO A 130 -0.31 -5.54 -13.86
CA PRO A 130 -0.32 -6.86 -13.21
C PRO A 130 0.59 -7.01 -11.99
N SER A 131 1.66 -6.21 -11.85
CA SER A 131 2.54 -6.27 -10.68
C SER A 131 1.95 -5.63 -9.42
N ASN A 132 0.93 -4.77 -9.58
CA ASN A 132 0.23 -4.11 -8.47
C ASN A 132 -1.06 -4.85 -8.10
N LEU A 133 -1.33 -5.99 -8.76
CA LEU A 133 -2.51 -6.81 -8.58
C LEU A 133 -2.11 -8.17 -7.99
N GLN A 134 -2.77 -8.59 -6.93
CA GLN A 134 -2.53 -9.88 -6.29
C GLN A 134 -3.79 -10.74 -6.35
N TYR A 135 -3.62 -12.01 -6.70
CA TYR A 135 -4.72 -12.98 -6.72
C TYR A 135 -4.66 -13.90 -5.51
N TRP A 136 -5.78 -13.98 -4.79
CA TRP A 136 -5.93 -14.82 -3.61
C TRP A 136 -7.36 -15.30 -3.45
N LYS A 137 -7.53 -16.62 -3.25
CA LYS A 137 -8.83 -17.27 -2.98
C LYS A 137 -9.98 -16.81 -3.90
N GLY A 138 -9.71 -16.61 -5.19
CA GLY A 138 -10.73 -16.21 -6.16
C GLY A 138 -10.82 -14.71 -6.45
N ASN A 139 -10.15 -13.87 -5.65
CA ASN A 139 -10.26 -12.42 -5.70
C ASN A 139 -8.97 -11.75 -6.17
N VAL A 140 -9.11 -10.63 -6.87
CA VAL A 140 -8.05 -9.71 -7.29
C VAL A 140 -8.02 -8.53 -6.32
N TYR A 141 -6.85 -8.28 -5.75
CA TYR A 141 -6.57 -7.20 -4.83
C TYR A 141 -5.67 -6.17 -5.49
N LEU A 142 -5.89 -4.89 -5.23
CA LEU A 142 -5.07 -3.78 -5.71
C LEU A 142 -4.24 -3.21 -4.56
N LEU A 143 -2.92 -3.15 -4.72
CA LEU A 143 -2.00 -2.98 -3.58
C LEU A 143 -1.28 -1.63 -3.48
N ASP A 144 -1.02 -0.93 -4.59
CA ASP A 144 -0.08 0.20 -4.60
C ASP A 144 -0.71 1.51 -5.09
N PHE A 145 -0.92 2.46 -4.17
CA PHE A 145 -1.59 3.74 -4.42
C PHE A 145 -0.62 4.94 -4.49
N ALA A 146 0.69 4.70 -4.61
CA ALA A 146 1.72 5.73 -4.63
C ALA A 146 1.57 6.77 -5.77
N THR A 147 0.91 6.38 -6.86
CA THR A 147 0.66 7.25 -8.02
C THR A 147 -0.74 7.84 -8.05
N SER A 148 -1.64 7.41 -7.17
CA SER A 148 -3.05 7.77 -7.24
C SER A 148 -3.30 9.27 -6.99
N ARG A 149 -4.44 9.79 -7.44
CA ARG A 149 -4.81 11.20 -7.25
C ARG A 149 -6.28 11.32 -6.95
N PHE A 150 -6.61 12.21 -6.02
CA PHE A 150 -7.94 12.79 -5.93
C PHE A 150 -8.11 13.76 -7.09
N LEU A 151 -9.29 13.74 -7.71
CA LEU A 151 -9.65 14.67 -8.77
C LEU A 151 -10.02 16.05 -8.23
N GLN A 152 -10.41 16.15 -6.95
CA GLN A 152 -10.75 17.40 -6.28
C GLN A 152 -9.81 17.68 -5.10
N GLU A 153 -9.37 18.93 -4.95
CA GLU A 153 -8.43 19.33 -3.89
C GLU A 153 -9.02 19.20 -2.47
N GLN A 154 -10.35 19.30 -2.36
CA GLN A 154 -11.08 19.24 -1.09
C GLN A 154 -10.93 17.86 -0.42
N ASP A 155 -10.93 16.79 -1.23
CA ASP A 155 -10.80 15.42 -0.76
C ASP A 155 -9.39 15.13 -0.23
N VAL A 156 -8.36 15.80 -0.75
CA VAL A 156 -6.97 15.71 -0.26
C VAL A 156 -6.89 16.22 1.17
N ALA A 157 -7.50 17.38 1.46
CA ALA A 157 -7.49 17.97 2.79
C ALA A 157 -8.26 17.11 3.82
N ALA A 158 -9.37 16.51 3.39
CA ALA A 158 -10.16 15.62 4.24
C ALA A 158 -9.45 14.28 4.53
N ALA A 159 -8.71 13.74 3.55
CA ALA A 159 -7.95 12.50 3.71
C ALA A 159 -6.69 12.67 4.58
N VAL A 160 -6.12 13.88 4.67
CA VAL A 160 -4.96 14.17 5.52
C VAL A 160 -5.42 14.42 6.96
N SER A 161 -5.74 13.35 7.70
CA SER A 161 -5.96 13.45 9.14
C SER A 161 -4.62 13.57 9.89
N PRO A 162 -4.47 14.51 10.86
CA PRO A 162 -3.30 14.57 11.75
C PRO A 162 -3.04 13.26 12.51
N ARG A 163 -4.06 12.39 12.64
CA ARG A 163 -3.96 11.06 13.27
C ARG A 163 -3.22 10.04 12.40
N LEU A 164 -3.20 10.22 11.07
CA LEU A 164 -2.53 9.31 10.14
C LEU A 164 -1.01 9.45 10.20
N PHE A 165 -0.51 10.64 10.51
CA PHE A 165 0.91 10.96 10.56
C PHE A 165 1.31 11.32 11.99
N SER A 166 1.45 10.32 12.86
CA SER A 166 1.95 10.58 14.21
C SER A 166 3.44 10.98 14.13
N GLN A 167 3.77 12.21 14.54
CA GLN A 167 5.17 12.63 14.77
C GLN A 167 5.79 12.00 16.03
N ARG A 168 4.98 11.29 16.85
CA ARG A 168 5.43 10.65 18.07
C ARG A 168 5.63 9.17 17.80
N GLY A 169 6.89 8.72 17.82
CA GLY A 169 7.20 7.32 18.04
C GLY A 169 6.49 6.84 19.31
N TRP A 170 5.95 5.63 19.26
CA TRP A 170 5.17 4.98 20.32
C TRP A 170 6.00 4.61 21.55
N TYR A 171 6.77 5.56 22.11
CA TYR A 171 7.57 5.39 23.34
C TYR A 171 6.87 5.97 24.57
N ALA A 172 5.60 6.32 24.50
CA ALA A 172 4.86 6.85 25.64
C ALA A 172 3.58 6.04 25.83
N GLU A 173 3.73 4.82 26.35
CA GLU A 173 2.76 4.08 27.18
C GLU A 173 3.40 2.74 27.56
N LEU A 174 4.46 2.82 28.36
CA LEU A 174 4.92 1.81 29.32
C LEU A 174 5.34 2.54 30.60
#